data_AF-A0A4P8HMW3-F1
#
_entry.id   AF-A0A4P8HMW3-F1
#
_cell.length_a   1.000
_cell.length_b   1.000
_cell.length_c   1.000
_cell.angle_alpha   90.00
_cell.angle_beta   90.00
_cell.angle_gamma   90.00
#
_symmetry.space_group_name_H-M   'P 1'
#
loop_
_entity.id
_entity.type
_entity.pdbx_description
1 polymer ?
#
loop_
_entity_poly.entity_id
_entity_poly.type
_entity_poly.pdbx_seq_one_letter_code
_entity_poly.pdbx_strand_id
1 'polypeptide(L)'
;MTAYASASDDTIFSVDELVDQMGGDERAVAKVVRRVRACIGNGIEPLNLAGDAVQQARFMEARRILHNLRHDVSELGASRFVGACLALELALTEGRVIEIPLLFTAAETELRLVMDHAGAWLDQHAGRASQRG
;
A
#
# COMPACT_ATOMS: atom_id res chain seq x y z
N MET A 1 -9.36 8.29 -33.71
CA MET A 1 -10.36 7.60 -32.87
C MET A 1 -9.88 7.75 -31.45
N THR A 2 -10.43 8.73 -30.73
CA THR A 2 -9.97 9.12 -29.39
C THR A 2 -10.44 8.06 -28.41
N ALA A 3 -9.50 7.23 -27.94
CA ALA A 3 -9.77 6.29 -26.87
C ALA A 3 -9.97 7.09 -25.58
N TYR A 4 -11.16 6.99 -25.01
CA TYR A 4 -11.46 7.40 -23.66
C TYR A 4 -10.46 6.68 -22.75
N ALA A 5 -9.54 7.43 -22.11
CA ALA A 5 -8.77 6.90 -20.99
C ALA A 5 -9.79 6.38 -19.97
N SER A 6 -9.75 5.06 -19.80
CA SER A 6 -10.73 4.26 -19.05
C SER A 6 -10.91 4.80 -17.64
N ALA A 7 -12.10 4.62 -17.10
CA ALA A 7 -12.40 4.80 -15.68
C ALA A 7 -11.28 4.19 -14.85
N SER A 8 -10.88 4.90 -13.79
CA SER A 8 -9.78 4.58 -12.88
C SER A 8 -9.63 3.08 -12.65
N ASP A 9 -8.59 2.48 -13.23
CA ASP A 9 -8.18 1.11 -12.93
C ASP A 9 -7.58 1.12 -11.51
N ASP A 10 -8.48 1.12 -10.55
CA ASP A 10 -8.20 1.10 -9.12
C ASP A 10 -7.52 -0.24 -8.78
N THR A 11 -6.19 -0.20 -8.77
CA THR A 11 -5.31 -1.36 -8.66
C THR A 11 -5.07 -1.68 -7.19
N ILE A 12 -5.29 -2.96 -6.82
CA ILE A 12 -5.03 -3.46 -5.48
C ILE A 12 -3.53 -3.57 -5.24
N PHE A 13 -2.81 -4.17 -6.20
CA PHE A 13 -1.37 -4.38 -6.16
C PHE A 13 -0.88 -4.65 -7.58
N SER A 14 0.17 -3.94 -8.01
CA SER A 14 0.90 -4.25 -9.24
C SER A 14 2.33 -3.75 -9.12
N VAL A 15 3.29 -4.66 -9.35
CA VAL A 15 4.73 -4.34 -9.37
C VAL A 15 5.32 -4.47 -10.77
N ASP A 16 4.48 -4.59 -11.80
CA ASP A 16 4.93 -4.82 -13.17
C ASP A 16 5.77 -3.64 -13.67
N GLU A 17 5.29 -2.42 -13.45
CA GLU A 17 6.05 -1.20 -13.76
C GLU A 17 7.37 -1.13 -12.99
N LEU A 18 7.39 -1.60 -11.74
CA LEU A 18 8.60 -1.60 -10.92
C LEU A 18 9.63 -2.63 -11.43
N VAL A 19 9.17 -3.81 -11.86
CA VAL A 19 10.02 -4.84 -12.48
C VAL A 19 10.60 -4.33 -13.80
N ASP A 20 9.76 -3.71 -14.64
CA ASP A 20 10.17 -3.15 -15.93
C ASP A 20 11.19 -2.02 -15.78
N GLN A 21 10.95 -1.08 -14.85
CA GLN A 21 11.89 0.01 -14.53
C GLN A 21 13.24 -0.51 -14.04
N MET A 22 13.27 -1.68 -13.39
CA MET A 22 14.50 -2.29 -12.87
C MET A 22 15.27 -3.12 -13.90
N GLY A 23 14.78 -3.23 -15.13
CA GLY A 23 15.45 -3.88 -16.26
C GLY A 23 14.85 -5.22 -16.68
N GLY A 24 13.76 -5.67 -16.04
CA GLY A 24 13.00 -6.86 -16.45
C GLY A 24 13.74 -8.21 -16.32
N ASP A 25 14.90 -8.25 -15.67
CA ASP A 25 15.72 -9.45 -15.50
C ASP A 25 15.54 -10.12 -14.12
N GLU A 26 16.15 -11.29 -13.91
CA GLU A 26 16.05 -12.01 -12.62
C GLU A 26 16.60 -11.17 -11.44
N ARG A 27 17.51 -10.23 -11.69
CA ARG A 27 18.05 -9.33 -10.64
C ARG A 27 17.06 -8.22 -10.31
N ALA A 28 16.33 -7.70 -11.28
CA ALA A 28 15.23 -6.78 -11.11
C ALA A 28 14.16 -7.41 -10.20
N VAL A 29 13.72 -8.62 -10.54
CA VAL A 29 12.74 -9.38 -9.75
C VAL A 29 13.23 -9.60 -8.31
N ALA A 30 14.49 -9.96 -8.10
CA ALA A 30 15.04 -10.14 -6.76
C ALA A 30 15.01 -8.85 -5.91
N LYS A 31 15.26 -7.68 -6.53
CA LYS A 31 15.15 -6.39 -5.83
C LYS A 31 13.70 -6.05 -5.51
N VAL A 32 12.77 -6.29 -6.44
CA VAL A 32 11.33 -6.10 -6.21
C VAL A 32 10.83 -7.00 -5.08
N VAL A 33 11.25 -8.28 -5.04
CA VAL A 33 10.95 -9.19 -3.92
C VAL A 33 11.38 -8.60 -2.58
N ARG A 34 12.60 -8.05 -2.50
CA ARG A 34 13.07 -7.41 -1.26
C ARG A 34 12.24 -6.17 -0.90
N ARG A 35 11.85 -5.36 -1.89
CA ARG A 35 11.01 -4.16 -1.67
C ARG A 35 9.61 -4.53 -1.18
N VAL A 36 8.96 -5.48 -1.85
CA VAL A 36 7.63 -5.99 -1.47
C VAL A 36 7.66 -6.51 -0.03
N ARG A 37 8.65 -7.34 0.33
CA ARG A 37 8.84 -7.84 1.70
C ARG A 37 9.02 -6.72 2.74
N ALA A 38 9.83 -5.71 2.41
CA ALA A 38 10.05 -4.58 3.31
C ALA A 38 8.76 -3.76 3.53
N CYS A 39 7.97 -3.57 2.47
CA CYS A 39 6.74 -2.79 2.53
C CYS A 39 5.64 -3.49 3.34
N ILE A 40 5.43 -4.80 3.14
CA ILE A 40 4.38 -5.54 3.85
C ILE A 40 4.83 -6.08 5.22
N GLY A 41 6.13 -6.02 5.52
CA GLY A 41 6.71 -6.63 6.72
C GLY A 41 6.21 -6.03 8.04
N ASN A 42 5.74 -4.79 8.04
CA ASN A 42 5.15 -4.13 9.20
C ASN A 42 3.66 -4.47 9.39
N GLY A 43 3.04 -5.18 8.45
CA GLY A 43 1.63 -5.54 8.50
C GLY A 43 0.71 -4.32 8.67
N ILE A 44 -0.30 -4.46 9.54
CA ILE A 44 -1.25 -3.38 9.89
C ILE A 44 -0.74 -2.45 11.01
N GLU A 45 0.47 -2.67 11.54
CA GLU A 45 0.95 -1.95 12.72
C GLU A 45 0.94 -0.41 12.55
N PRO A 46 1.34 0.15 11.40
CA PRO A 46 1.26 1.60 11.22
C PRO A 46 -0.18 2.15 11.27
N LEU A 47 -1.20 1.37 10.86
CA LEU A 47 -2.59 1.77 11.02
C LEU A 47 -3.02 1.73 12.49
N ASN A 48 -2.58 0.73 13.26
CA ASN A 48 -2.83 0.67 14.71
C ASN A 48 -2.25 1.91 15.42
N LEU A 49 -0.98 2.26 15.13
CA LEU A 49 -0.32 3.42 15.70
C LEU A 49 -1.00 4.74 15.32
N ALA A 50 -1.48 4.86 14.08
CA ALA A 50 -2.27 6.01 13.66
C ALA A 50 -3.63 6.07 14.40
N GLY A 51 -4.28 4.94 14.61
CA GLY A 51 -5.52 4.82 15.38
C GLY A 51 -5.32 5.26 16.84
N ASP A 52 -4.25 4.80 17.49
CA ASP A 52 -3.89 5.19 18.85
C ASP A 52 -3.63 6.70 18.97
N ALA A 53 -2.93 7.28 18.00
CA ALA A 53 -2.71 8.72 17.93
C ALA A 53 -4.04 9.48 17.80
N VAL A 54 -5.00 8.98 17.02
CA VAL A 54 -6.35 9.56 16.91
C VAL A 54 -7.11 9.49 18.23
N GLN A 55 -7.09 8.35 18.93
CA GLN A 55 -7.75 8.22 20.24
C GLN A 55 -7.19 9.20 21.27
N GLN A 56 -5.93 9.59 21.13
CA GLN A 56 -5.25 10.57 21.98
C GLN A 56 -5.32 12.02 21.45
N ALA A 57 -6.17 12.28 20.45
CA ALA A 57 -6.29 13.57 19.76
C ALA A 57 -4.98 14.12 19.15
N ARG A 58 -4.00 13.25 18.89
CA ARG A 58 -2.71 13.57 18.23
C ARG A 58 -2.84 13.48 16.71
N PHE A 59 -3.76 14.24 16.12
CA PHE A 59 -4.12 14.13 14.69
C PHE A 59 -2.96 14.39 13.72
N MET A 60 -2.05 15.31 14.05
CA MET A 60 -0.87 15.59 13.23
C MET A 60 0.10 14.41 13.16
N GLU A 61 0.21 13.66 14.26
CA GLU A 61 1.04 12.46 14.32
C GLU A 61 0.39 11.32 13.55
N ALA A 62 -0.91 11.09 13.74
CA ALA A 62 -1.68 10.11 12.97
C ALA A 62 -1.54 10.34 11.46
N ARG A 63 -1.69 11.59 11.02
CA ARG A 63 -1.51 11.97 9.61
C ARG A 63 -0.11 11.67 9.10
N ARG A 64 0.93 11.95 9.89
CA ARG A 64 2.33 11.64 9.51
C ARG A 64 2.56 10.14 9.36
N ILE A 65 2.02 9.33 10.28
CA ILE A 65 2.12 7.87 10.21
C ILE A 65 1.45 7.35 8.93
N LEU A 66 0.22 7.80 8.66
CA LEU A 66 -0.54 7.43 7.46
C LEU A 66 0.16 7.88 6.17
N HIS A 67 0.71 9.09 6.16
CA HIS A 67 1.44 9.61 5.01
C HIS A 67 2.66 8.74 4.65
N ASN A 68 3.43 8.34 5.65
CA ASN A 68 4.59 7.46 5.46
C ASN A 68 4.16 6.07 4.96
N LEU A 69 3.13 5.49 5.57
CA LEU A 69 2.56 4.22 5.14
C LEU A 69 2.08 4.29 3.68
N ARG A 70 1.34 5.34 3.33
CA ARG A 70 0.87 5.59 1.95
C ARG A 70 2.02 5.69 0.98
N HIS A 71 3.09 6.40 1.34
CA HIS A 71 4.27 6.54 0.50
C HIS A 71 4.93 5.17 0.24
N ASP A 72 5.19 4.39 1.28
CA ASP A 72 5.81 3.07 1.14
C ASP A 72 4.96 2.11 0.27
N VAL A 73 3.66 2.06 0.50
CA VAL A 73 2.75 1.16 -0.23
C VAL A 73 2.45 1.65 -1.65
N SER A 74 2.58 2.95 -1.93
CA SER A 74 2.38 3.49 -3.29
C SER A 74 3.36 2.91 -4.31
N GLU A 75 4.55 2.51 -3.86
CA GLU A 75 5.55 1.86 -4.72
C GLU A 75 5.15 0.45 -5.18
N LEU A 76 4.08 -0.12 -4.61
CA LEU A 76 3.51 -1.41 -5.00
C LEU A 76 2.34 -1.28 -5.99
N GLY A 77 2.15 -0.10 -6.58
CA GLY A 77 1.05 0.15 -7.52
C GLY A 77 -0.36 0.05 -6.90
N ALA A 78 -0.46 0.18 -5.58
CA ALA A 78 -1.71 -0.01 -4.83
C ALA A 78 -2.59 1.25 -4.81
N SER A 79 -3.09 1.69 -5.97
CA SER A 79 -3.82 2.96 -6.09
C SER A 79 -5.09 3.02 -5.21
N ARG A 80 -5.77 1.89 -4.99
CA ARG A 80 -6.93 1.81 -4.06
C ARG A 80 -6.56 2.17 -2.62
N PHE A 81 -5.49 1.56 -2.12
CA PHE A 81 -4.98 1.86 -0.79
C PHE A 81 -4.53 3.32 -0.68
N VAL A 82 -3.84 3.83 -1.70
CA VAL A 82 -3.41 5.23 -1.76
C VAL A 82 -4.60 6.18 -1.67
N GLY A 83 -5.69 5.90 -2.38
CA GLY A 83 -6.94 6.66 -2.31
C GLY A 83 -7.59 6.63 -0.92
N ALA A 84 -7.70 5.45 -0.31
CA ALA A 84 -8.26 5.30 1.03
C ALA A 84 -7.45 6.06 2.10
N CYS A 85 -6.12 5.95 2.08
CA CYS A 85 -5.25 6.70 2.97
C CYS A 85 -5.34 8.21 2.75
N LEU A 86 -5.41 8.67 1.50
CA LEU A 86 -5.54 10.09 1.21
C LEU A 86 -6.86 10.66 1.77
N ALA A 87 -7.96 9.94 1.61
CA ALA A 87 -9.25 10.34 2.18
C ALA A 87 -9.18 10.46 3.71
N LEU A 88 -8.51 9.51 4.38
CA LEU A 88 -8.28 9.53 5.82
C LEU A 88 -7.36 10.70 6.24
N GLU A 89 -6.26 10.95 5.53
CA GLU A 89 -5.35 12.09 5.77
C GLU A 89 -6.11 13.42 5.67
N LEU A 90 -7.02 13.56 4.71
CA LEU A 90 -7.86 14.75 4.54
C LEU A 90 -8.86 14.91 5.69
N ALA A 91 -9.54 13.84 6.09
CA ALA A 91 -10.47 13.88 7.22
C ALA A 91 -9.78 14.29 8.53
N LEU A 92 -8.55 13.81 8.76
CA LEU A 92 -7.72 14.21 9.89
C LEU A 92 -7.31 15.69 9.82
N THR A 93 -6.99 16.19 8.64
CA THR A 93 -6.57 17.58 8.42
C THR A 93 -7.73 18.55 8.62
N GLU A 94 -8.92 18.18 8.15
CA GLU A 94 -10.13 19.02 8.21
C GLU A 94 -10.95 18.83 9.50
N GLY A 95 -10.54 17.91 10.39
CA GLY A 95 -11.24 17.64 11.64
C GLY A 95 -12.61 16.98 11.44
N ARG A 96 -12.79 16.19 10.37
CA ARG A 96 -14.02 15.43 10.10
C ARG A 96 -14.09 14.16 10.95
N VAL A 97 -14.12 14.34 12.28
CA VAL A 97 -13.94 13.25 13.26
C VAL A 97 -14.95 12.11 13.10
N ILE A 98 -16.16 12.41 12.64
CA ILE A 98 -17.24 11.44 12.41
C ILE A 98 -16.88 10.45 11.28
N GLU A 99 -16.11 10.88 10.28
CA GLU A 99 -15.72 10.04 9.14
C GLU A 99 -14.51 9.14 9.43
N ILE A 100 -13.69 9.52 10.41
CA ILE A 100 -12.41 8.87 10.71
C ILE A 100 -12.55 7.35 10.91
N PRO A 101 -13.50 6.83 11.72
CA PRO A 101 -13.62 5.38 11.91
C PRO A 101 -13.89 4.62 10.61
N LEU A 102 -14.78 5.13 9.76
CA LEU A 102 -15.10 4.52 8.47
C LEU A 102 -13.89 4.50 7.54
N LEU A 103 -13.16 5.61 7.49
CA LEU A 103 -11.98 5.76 6.64
C LEU A 103 -10.80 4.91 7.13
N PHE A 104 -10.66 4.68 8.45
CA PHE A 104 -9.73 3.69 8.99
C PHE A 104 -10.08 2.28 8.53
N THR A 105 -11.35 1.88 8.65
CA THR A 105 -11.80 0.55 8.19
C THR A 105 -11.51 0.38 6.70
N ALA A 106 -11.79 1.39 5.87
CA ALA A 106 -11.47 1.35 4.44
C ALA A 106 -9.97 1.16 4.19
N ALA A 107 -9.11 1.96 4.82
CA ALA A 107 -7.66 1.84 4.66
C ALA A 107 -7.11 0.48 5.14
N GLU A 108 -7.65 -0.06 6.24
CA GLU A 108 -7.28 -1.39 6.76
C GLU A 108 -7.69 -2.51 5.82
N THR A 109 -8.91 -2.46 5.26
CA THR A 109 -9.37 -3.42 4.26
C THR A 109 -8.48 -3.41 3.03
N GLU A 110 -8.17 -2.23 2.49
CA GLU A 110 -7.29 -2.13 1.32
C GLU A 110 -5.87 -2.61 1.63
N LEU A 111 -5.32 -2.28 2.80
CA LEU A 111 -3.98 -2.76 3.19
C LEU A 111 -3.93 -4.28 3.29
N ARG A 112 -4.97 -4.93 3.83
CA ARG A 112 -5.07 -6.39 3.86
C ARG A 112 -5.08 -6.99 2.46
N LEU A 113 -5.86 -6.43 1.54
CA LEU A 113 -5.88 -6.87 0.16
C LEU A 113 -4.51 -6.71 -0.52
N VAL A 114 -3.80 -5.60 -0.29
CA VAL A 114 -2.42 -5.40 -0.75
C VAL A 114 -1.53 -6.52 -0.23
N MET A 115 -1.56 -6.80 1.07
CA MET A 115 -0.72 -7.83 1.69
C MET A 115 -1.02 -9.23 1.14
N ASP A 116 -2.29 -9.58 0.95
CA ASP A 116 -2.69 -10.87 0.40
C ASP A 116 -2.18 -11.06 -1.04
N HIS A 117 -2.37 -10.04 -1.89
CA HIS A 117 -1.90 -10.08 -3.28
C HIS A 117 -0.36 -10.06 -3.36
N ALA A 118 0.29 -9.25 -2.53
CA ALA A 118 1.74 -9.20 -2.42
C ALA A 118 2.32 -10.54 -1.93
N GLY A 119 1.67 -11.19 -0.96
CA GLY A 119 2.02 -12.52 -0.47
C GLY A 119 1.93 -13.58 -1.57
N ALA A 120 0.81 -13.61 -2.30
CA ALA A 120 0.63 -14.52 -3.43
C ALA A 120 1.67 -14.28 -4.55
N TRP A 121 2.01 -13.02 -4.83
CA TRP A 121 3.07 -12.68 -5.78
C TRP A 121 4.45 -13.12 -5.28
N LEU A 122 4.75 -12.94 -3.98
CA LEU A 122 6.00 -13.39 -3.36
C LEU A 122 6.13 -14.91 -3.42
N ASP A 123 5.07 -15.68 -3.18
CA ASP A 123 5.12 -17.15 -3.25
C ASP A 123 5.50 -17.64 -4.65
N GLN A 124 4.96 -16.99 -5.70
CA GLN A 124 5.26 -17.31 -7.10
C GLN A 124 6.71 -17.00 -7.50
N HIS A 125 7.33 -16.00 -6.86
CA HIS A 125 8.66 -15.50 -7.25
C HIS A 125 9.78 -15.92 -6.28
N ALA A 126 9.47 -16.21 -5.02
CA ALA A 126 10.39 -16.77 -4.04
C ALA A 126 10.59 -18.28 -4.27
N GLY A 127 9.57 -19.01 -4.72
CA GLY A 127 9.68 -20.42 -5.09
C GLY A 127 10.61 -20.69 -6.29
N ARG A 128 10.70 -19.75 -7.23
CA ARG A 128 11.60 -19.85 -8.40
C ARG A 128 13.08 -19.67 -8.04
N ALA A 129 13.40 -18.98 -6.94
CA ALA A 129 14.78 -18.80 -6.48
C ALA A 129 15.37 -20.06 -5.84
N SER A 130 14.53 -20.91 -5.20
CA SER A 130 14.97 -22.16 -4.57
C SER A 130 15.05 -23.36 -5.52
N GLN A 131 14.55 -23.25 -6.76
CA GLN A 131 14.51 -24.38 -7.71
C GLN A 131 15.75 -24.46 -8.65
N ARG A 132 16.77 -23.64 -8.41
CA ARG A 132 18.07 -23.66 -9.13
C ARG A 132 19.28 -23.87 -8.20
N GLY A 133 19.07 -24.54 -7.06
CA GLY A 133 20.14 -24.98 -6.14
C GLY A 133 20.47 -26.45 -6.34
#